data_AF-A0A536AV17-F1
#
_entry.id   AF-A0A536AV17-F1
#
_cell.length_a   1.000
_cell.length_b   1.000
_cell.length_c   1.000
_cell.angle_alpha   90.00
_cell.angle_beta   90.00
_cell.angle_gamma   90.00
#
_symmetry.space_group_name_H-M   'P 1'
#
loop_
_entity.id
_entity.type
_entity.pdbx_description
1 polymer ?
#
loop_
_entity_poly.entity_id
_entity_poly.type
_entity_poly.pdbx_seq_one_letter_code
_entity_poly.pdbx_strand_id
1 'polypeptide(L)'
;MGWPTTSKVGAQAEHMAWLLVQHAELEFQKECFALMAREPADEVCPRHLAYLEDRIRVREGLPQRYGTQLQKSGEGWQPLPTEEPDSLDARRQAVGLEPISEYLEGARRTLG
;
A
#
# COMPACT_ATOMS: atom_id res chain seq x y z
N MET A 1 -21.45 6.10 6.77
CA MET A 1 -20.38 5.83 7.74
C MET A 1 -19.04 6.11 7.06
N GLY A 2 -18.06 6.66 7.76
CA GLY A 2 -16.75 7.05 7.20
C GLY A 2 -15.64 6.07 7.59
N TRP A 3 -14.40 6.40 7.21
CA TRP A 3 -13.23 5.64 7.65
C TRP A 3 -13.02 5.80 9.17
N PRO A 4 -12.63 4.75 9.92
CA PRO A 4 -12.26 4.86 11.33
C PRO A 4 -10.88 5.55 11.46
N THR A 5 -10.89 6.87 11.38
CA THR A 5 -9.67 7.68 11.36
C THR A 5 -8.89 7.63 12.67
N THR A 6 -7.60 8.01 12.58
CA THR A 6 -6.67 8.00 13.72
C THR A 6 -7.20 8.79 14.92
N SER A 7 -7.80 9.96 14.73
CA SER A 7 -8.35 10.74 15.86
C SER A 7 -9.56 10.10 16.53
N LYS A 8 -10.31 9.26 15.82
CA LYS A 8 -11.54 8.62 16.33
C LYS A 8 -11.24 7.34 17.11
N VAL A 9 -10.29 6.54 16.62
CA VAL A 9 -10.06 5.18 17.15
C VAL A 9 -8.62 4.93 17.61
N GLY A 10 -7.71 5.87 17.37
CA GLY A 10 -6.28 5.71 17.59
C GLY A 10 -5.57 4.99 16.44
N ALA A 11 -4.27 5.27 16.28
CA ALA A 11 -3.47 4.76 15.17
C ALA A 11 -3.44 3.22 15.08
N GLN A 12 -3.44 2.53 16.22
CA GLN A 12 -3.46 1.07 16.25
C GLN A 12 -4.76 0.51 15.68
N ALA A 13 -5.91 1.08 16.04
CA ALA A 13 -7.20 0.59 15.54
C ALA A 13 -7.42 0.96 14.07
N GLU A 14 -6.97 2.14 13.64
CA GLU A 14 -6.94 2.53 12.22
C GLU A 14 -6.11 1.55 11.39
N HIS A 15 -4.92 1.19 11.88
CA HIS A 15 -4.06 0.19 11.24
C HIS A 15 -4.73 -1.18 11.15
N MET A 16 -5.41 -1.64 12.21
CA MET A 16 -6.13 -2.92 12.19
C MET A 16 -7.30 -2.88 11.21
N ALA A 17 -8.03 -1.76 11.11
CA ALA A 17 -9.09 -1.59 10.12
C ALA A 17 -8.52 -1.68 8.69
N TRP A 18 -7.42 -0.99 8.41
CA TRP A 18 -6.72 -1.09 7.13
C TRP A 18 -6.26 -2.52 6.82
N LEU A 19 -5.72 -3.23 7.82
CA LEU A 19 -5.26 -4.61 7.66
C LEU A 19 -6.42 -5.55 7.27
N LEU A 20 -7.61 -5.38 7.84
CA LEU A 20 -8.79 -6.14 7.43
C LEU A 20 -9.16 -5.85 5.96
N VAL A 21 -9.13 -4.57 5.56
CA VAL A 21 -9.43 -4.16 4.19
C VAL A 21 -8.44 -4.74 3.16
N GLN A 22 -7.15 -4.84 3.50
CA GLN A 22 -6.13 -5.46 2.64
C GLN A 22 -6.47 -6.89 2.21
N HIS A 23 -7.28 -7.60 3.00
CA HIS A 23 -7.71 -8.98 2.74
C HIS A 23 -9.16 -9.11 2.30
N ALA A 24 -9.88 -7.99 2.12
CA ALA A 24 -11.27 -8.00 1.68
C ALA A 24 -11.41 -8.16 0.15
N GLU A 25 -12.66 -8.28 -0.30
CA GLU A 25 -13.01 -8.30 -1.72
C GLU A 25 -12.69 -6.97 -2.42
N LEU A 26 -12.45 -7.03 -3.74
CA LEU A 26 -11.96 -5.87 -4.52
C LEU A 26 -12.89 -4.65 -4.41
N GLU A 27 -14.20 -4.87 -4.52
CA GLU A 27 -15.16 -3.76 -4.44
C GLU A 27 -15.13 -3.09 -3.07
N PHE A 28 -15.00 -3.87 -1.98
CA PHE A 28 -14.87 -3.30 -0.64
C PHE A 28 -13.54 -2.56 -0.44
N GLN A 29 -12.44 -3.06 -1.03
CA GLN A 29 -11.18 -2.33 -1.05
C GLN A 29 -11.31 -0.96 -1.71
N LYS A 30 -12.00 -0.89 -2.85
CA LYS A 30 -12.23 0.36 -3.59
C LYS A 30 -13.12 1.33 -2.80
N GLU A 31 -14.18 0.83 -2.17
CA GLU A 31 -15.02 1.63 -1.28
C GLU A 31 -14.21 2.22 -0.12
N CYS A 32 -13.44 1.39 0.59
CA CYS A 32 -12.60 1.84 1.70
C CYS A 32 -11.51 2.80 1.25
N PHE A 33 -10.86 2.56 0.10
CA PHE A 33 -9.87 3.47 -0.46
C PHE A 33 -10.49 4.85 -0.74
N ALA A 34 -11.68 4.90 -1.33
CA ALA A 34 -12.39 6.14 -1.57
C ALA A 34 -12.79 6.87 -0.28
N LEU A 35 -13.10 6.14 0.81
CA LEU A 35 -13.33 6.73 2.12
C LEU A 35 -12.04 7.28 2.72
N MET A 36 -10.96 6.50 2.73
CA MET A 36 -9.65 6.90 3.24
C MET A 36 -9.12 8.15 2.53
N ALA A 37 -9.22 8.21 1.19
CA ALA A 37 -8.72 9.31 0.37
C ALA A 37 -9.48 10.64 0.55
N ARG A 38 -10.65 10.62 1.20
CA ARG A 38 -11.44 11.82 1.54
C ARG A 38 -11.09 12.41 2.89
N GLU A 39 -10.45 11.63 3.75
CA GLU A 39 -10.06 12.10 5.08
C GLU A 39 -8.82 13.03 4.97
N PRO A 40 -8.63 13.94 5.94
CA PRO A 40 -7.41 14.73 6.05
C PRO A 40 -6.13 13.88 6.03
N ALA A 41 -5.04 14.42 5.48
CA ALA A 41 -3.79 13.68 5.31
C ALA A 41 -3.15 13.19 6.64
N ASP A 42 -3.49 13.82 7.76
CA ASP A 42 -3.06 13.46 9.12
C ASP A 42 -3.98 12.46 9.82
N GLU A 43 -5.14 12.14 9.23
CA GLU A 43 -6.13 11.22 9.79
C GLU A 43 -5.92 9.77 9.33
N VAL A 44 -5.24 9.57 8.20
CA VAL A 44 -4.95 8.27 7.59
C VAL A 44 -3.46 8.16 7.30
N CYS A 45 -2.85 7.03 7.68
CA CYS A 45 -1.44 6.78 7.38
C CYS A 45 -1.20 6.78 5.85
N PRO A 46 -0.31 7.63 5.32
CA PRO A 46 -0.04 7.67 3.87
C PRO A 46 0.44 6.33 3.30
N ARG A 47 1.16 5.54 4.10
CA ARG A 47 1.58 4.18 3.71
C ARG A 47 0.39 3.25 3.52
N HIS A 48 -0.66 3.36 4.34
CA HIS A 48 -1.87 2.54 4.21
C HIS A 48 -2.57 2.80 2.87
N LEU A 49 -2.69 4.08 2.46
CA LEU A 49 -3.22 4.46 1.15
C LEU A 49 -2.37 3.90 0.01
N ALA A 50 -1.05 4.08 0.07
CA ALA A 50 -0.13 3.61 -0.97
C ALA A 50 -0.23 2.08 -1.20
N TYR A 51 -0.23 1.30 -0.12
CA TYR A 51 -0.35 -0.15 -0.21
C TYR A 51 -1.71 -0.62 -0.74
N LEU A 52 -2.79 0.04 -0.34
CA LEU A 52 -4.15 -0.32 -0.78
C LEU A 52 -4.36 0.06 -2.26
N GLU A 53 -3.83 1.21 -2.69
CA GLU A 53 -3.84 1.62 -4.10
C GLU A 53 -3.14 0.58 -4.98
N ASP A 54 -1.90 0.21 -4.63
CA ASP A 54 -1.14 -0.78 -5.39
C ASP A 54 -1.84 -2.15 -5.42
N ARG A 55 -2.49 -2.55 -4.32
CA ARG A 55 -3.28 -3.77 -4.24
C ARG A 55 -4.48 -3.75 -5.19
N ILE A 56 -5.25 -2.66 -5.19
CA ILE A 56 -6.39 -2.49 -6.09
C ILE A 56 -5.92 -2.51 -7.54
N ARG A 57 -4.87 -1.74 -7.87
CA ARG A 57 -4.32 -1.65 -9.22
C ARG A 57 -3.86 -3.01 -9.74
N VAL A 58 -3.12 -3.79 -8.96
CA VAL A 58 -2.72 -5.15 -9.32
C VAL A 58 -3.93 -6.05 -9.58
N ARG A 59 -4.96 -5.99 -8.72
CA ARG A 59 -6.18 -6.78 -8.89
C ARG A 59 -6.99 -6.36 -10.12
N GLU A 60 -6.85 -5.11 -10.57
CA GLU A 60 -7.44 -4.58 -11.79
C GLU A 60 -6.54 -4.74 -13.03
N GLY A 61 -5.38 -5.40 -12.90
CA GLY A 61 -4.43 -5.60 -14.00
C GLY A 61 -3.66 -4.35 -14.42
N LEU A 62 -3.62 -3.33 -13.57
CA LEU A 62 -2.93 -2.07 -13.79
C LEU A 62 -1.53 -2.07 -13.15
N PRO A 63 -0.56 -1.35 -13.73
CA PRO A 63 0.73 -1.14 -13.09
C PRO A 63 0.58 -0.41 -11.74
N GLN A 64 1.39 -0.81 -10.76
CA GLN A 64 1.51 -0.20 -9.44
C GLN A 64 2.11 1.21 -9.51
N ARG A 65 1.90 1.99 -8.46
CA ARG A 65 2.52 3.32 -8.28
C ARG A 65 3.72 3.28 -7.35
N TYR A 66 3.65 2.45 -6.30
CA TYR A 66 4.63 2.42 -5.21
C TYR A 66 5.40 1.10 -5.12
N GLY A 67 5.03 0.09 -5.92
CA GLY A 67 5.71 -1.20 -6.01
C GLY A 67 5.56 -2.06 -4.74
N THR A 68 4.44 -1.98 -4.02
CA THR A 68 4.28 -2.66 -2.72
C THR A 68 3.83 -4.12 -2.83
N GLN A 69 3.24 -4.54 -3.96
CA GLN A 69 2.86 -5.93 -4.22
C GLN A 69 4.02 -6.63 -4.93
N LEU A 70 4.55 -7.66 -4.28
CA LEU A 70 5.68 -8.43 -4.75
C LEU A 70 5.23 -9.79 -5.30
N GLN A 71 6.00 -10.31 -6.23
CA GLN A 71 5.94 -11.71 -6.66
C GLN A 71 7.31 -12.38 -6.46
N LYS A 72 7.30 -13.69 -6.22
CA LYS A 72 8.53 -14.49 -6.17
C LYS A 72 8.91 -14.92 -7.58
N SER A 73 10.14 -14.63 -7.99
CA SER A 73 10.75 -15.08 -9.23
C SER A 73 11.97 -15.98 -8.94
N GLY A 74 12.59 -16.53 -9.99
CA GLY A 74 13.86 -17.26 -9.87
C GLY A 74 15.02 -16.42 -9.33
N GLU A 75 14.93 -15.09 -9.44
CA GLU A 75 15.93 -14.12 -8.97
C GLU A 75 15.59 -13.55 -7.57
N GLY A 76 14.51 -14.06 -6.95
CA GLY A 76 14.00 -13.64 -5.65
C GLY A 76 12.74 -12.78 -5.75
N TRP A 77 12.47 -12.00 -4.72
CA TRP A 77 11.32 -11.09 -4.69
C TRP A 77 11.52 -9.91 -5.63
N GLN A 78 10.49 -9.61 -6.41
CA GLN A 78 10.45 -8.45 -7.31
C GLN A 78 9.05 -7.82 -7.26
N PRO A 79 8.91 -6.51 -7.48
CA PRO A 79 7.59 -5.91 -7.61
C PRO A 79 6.88 -6.44 -8.86
N LEU A 80 5.56 -6.56 -8.77
CA LEU A 80 4.70 -6.65 -9.96
C LEU A 80 4.86 -5.38 -10.84
N PRO A 81 4.37 -5.36 -12.10
CA PRO A 81 4.53 -4.22 -13.00
C PRO A 81 4.25 -2.88 -12.29
N THR A 82 5.19 -1.93 -12.39
CA THR A 82 5.15 -0.64 -11.69
C THR A 82 5.40 0.46 -12.71
N GLU A 83 4.60 1.53 -12.66
CA GLU A 83 4.76 2.69 -13.52
C GLU A 83 6.08 3.43 -13.21
N GLU A 84 6.72 3.99 -14.23
CA GLU A 84 7.88 4.89 -14.11
C GLU A 84 8.91 4.48 -13.02
N PRO A 85 9.69 3.40 -13.24
CA PRO A 85 10.62 2.89 -12.23
C PRO A 85 11.67 3.92 -11.78
N ASP A 86 12.09 4.82 -12.67
CA ASP A 86 13.11 5.84 -12.39
C ASP A 86 12.65 6.88 -11.36
N SER A 87 11.34 7.12 -11.24
CA SER A 87 10.74 8.07 -10.29
C SER A 87 10.09 7.37 -9.09
N LEU A 88 10.21 6.04 -8.98
CA LEU A 88 9.56 5.22 -7.96
C LEU A 88 9.98 5.61 -6.55
N ASP A 89 11.28 5.74 -6.29
CA ASP A 89 11.78 6.03 -4.95
C ASP A 89 11.34 7.42 -4.45
N ALA A 90 11.21 8.40 -5.36
CA ALA A 90 10.66 9.71 -5.01
C ALA A 90 9.19 9.61 -4.57
N ARG A 91 8.37 8.81 -5.27
CA ARG A 91 6.98 8.54 -4.85
C ARG A 91 6.91 7.80 -3.52
N ARG A 92 7.76 6.79 -3.33
CA ARG A 92 7.84 6.01 -2.08
C ARG A 92 8.20 6.92 -0.90
N GLN A 93 9.21 7.76 -1.06
CA GLN A 93 9.62 8.72 -0.02
C GLN A 93 8.48 9.70 0.35
N ALA A 94 7.72 10.18 -0.64
CA ALA A 94 6.62 11.14 -0.40
C ALA A 94 5.49 10.58 0.50
N VAL A 95 5.30 9.26 0.51
CA VAL A 95 4.35 8.56 1.41
C VAL A 95 5.03 7.89 2.60
N GLY A 96 6.32 8.17 2.79
CA GLY A 96 7.14 7.67 3.87
C GLY A 96 7.58 6.22 3.73
N LEU A 97 7.50 5.60 2.55
CA LEU A 97 8.07 4.28 2.28
C LEU A 97 9.59 4.37 2.05
N GLU A 98 10.31 3.33 2.43
CA GLU A 98 11.73 3.13 2.15
C GLU A 98 11.99 2.98 0.63
N PRO A 99 13.21 3.22 0.12
CA PRO A 99 13.56 2.91 -1.27
C PRO A 99 13.23 1.47 -1.66
N ILE A 100 12.90 1.24 -2.95
CA ILE A 100 12.48 -0.09 -3.43
C ILE A 100 13.55 -1.15 -3.19
N SER A 101 14.83 -0.80 -3.28
CA SER A 101 15.95 -1.71 -2.99
C SER A 101 15.93 -2.21 -1.54
N GLU A 102 15.74 -1.30 -0.58
CA GLU A 102 15.67 -1.64 0.86
C GLU A 102 14.44 -2.51 1.16
N TYR A 103 13.31 -2.22 0.53
CA TYR A 103 12.10 -3.03 0.66
C TYR A 103 12.31 -4.47 0.17
N LEU A 104 12.95 -4.63 -0.99
CA LEU A 104 13.25 -5.96 -1.55
C LEU A 104 14.26 -6.73 -0.69
N GLU A 105 15.25 -6.06 -0.11
CA GLU A 105 16.16 -6.67 0.87
C GLU A 105 15.44 -7.10 2.15
N GLY A 106 14.48 -6.32 2.63
CA GLY A 106 13.59 -6.69 3.73
C GLY A 106 12.77 -7.95 3.40
N ALA A 107 12.12 -7.95 2.22
CA ALA A 107 11.31 -9.09 1.76
C ALA A 107 12.14 -10.39 1.67
N ARG A 108 13.39 -10.31 1.18
CA ARG A 108 14.31 -11.47 1.14
C ARG A 108 14.64 -12.04 2.52
N ARG A 109 14.69 -11.21 3.56
CA ARG A 109 15.02 -11.66 4.93
C ARG A 109 13.82 -12.26 5.65
N THR A 110 12.63 -11.72 5.42
CA THR A 110 11.42 -12.11 6.15
C THR A 110 10.61 -13.22 5.46
N LEU A 111 10.65 -13.27 4.13
CA LEU A 111 9.87 -14.21 3.30
C LEU A 111 10.76 -15.21 2.54
N GLY A 112 12.07 -15.19 2.80
CA GLY A 112 13.08 -16.06 2.21
C GLY A 112 13.10 -17.45 2.82
#